data_AF-A0A534L7G1-F1
#
_entry.id   AF-A0A534L7G1-F1
#
_cell.length_a   1.000
_cell.length_b   1.000
_cell.length_c   1.000
_cell.angle_alpha   90.00
_cell.angle_beta   90.00
_cell.angle_gamma   90.00
#
_symmetry.space_group_name_H-M   'P 1'
#
loop_
_entity.id
_entity.type
_entity.pdbx_description
1 polymer ?
#
loop_
_entity_poly.entity_id
_entity_poly.type
_entity_poly.pdbx_seq_one_letter_code
_entity_poly.pdbx_strand_id
1 'polypeptide(L)'
;MTKQDVYVESNTAQSLAAQASSRGKTLYSFTNEVLDAALRVLGQGGNENEIFPAWKTSRVSKDIEGAPFLPGSLIWKMVERLYRSDPEWLLAEWAEAGRRLGERLRILHPTVEDLQAGLSGLQSLIAERKIEVQRKPGGKDRAGIRLRVVTDLTPELAACGERFLEGLLSAYAFQVTETHAKDGTIEIAAVYRPQRPAEHAEEETASRTHPRVSNHPRLRNQKGAPSNP
;
A
#
# COMPACT_ATOMS: atom_id res chain seq x y z
N MET A 1 -7.02 -27.28 -38.33
CA MET A 1 -6.64 -27.42 -36.91
C MET A 1 -7.43 -28.55 -36.31
N THR A 2 -6.76 -29.56 -35.76
CA THR A 2 -7.39 -30.70 -35.11
C THR A 2 -7.79 -30.30 -33.70
N LYS A 3 -9.05 -30.55 -33.32
CA LYS A 3 -9.49 -30.35 -31.94
C LYS A 3 -9.08 -31.56 -31.12
N GLN A 4 -8.59 -31.33 -29.90
CA GLN A 4 -8.26 -32.37 -28.92
C GLN A 4 -9.03 -32.08 -27.65
N ASP A 5 -9.51 -33.14 -27.00
CA ASP A 5 -10.21 -33.03 -25.73
C ASP A 5 -9.20 -32.96 -24.59
N VAL A 6 -9.34 -31.94 -23.74
CA VAL A 6 -8.55 -31.76 -22.53
C VAL A 6 -9.50 -31.80 -21.34
N TYR A 7 -9.31 -32.78 -20.46
CA TYR A 7 -10.13 -32.93 -19.25
C TYR A 7 -9.66 -31.97 -18.17
N VAL A 8 -10.60 -31.24 -17.57
CA VAL A 8 -10.36 -30.31 -16.47
C VAL A 8 -11.47 -30.48 -15.43
N GLU A 9 -11.19 -30.08 -14.20
CA GLU A 9 -12.19 -30.03 -13.13
C GLU A 9 -13.39 -29.17 -13.53
N SER A 10 -14.60 -29.57 -13.08
CA SER A 10 -15.85 -28.89 -13.43
C SER A 10 -15.83 -27.41 -13.04
N ASN A 11 -15.30 -27.09 -11.86
CA ASN A 11 -15.18 -25.70 -11.37
C ASN A 11 -14.25 -24.86 -12.26
N THR A 12 -13.17 -25.47 -12.78
CA THR A 12 -12.24 -24.81 -13.71
C THR A 12 -12.91 -24.55 -15.05
N ALA A 13 -13.65 -25.53 -15.60
CA ALA A 13 -14.40 -25.36 -16.84
C ALA A 13 -15.47 -24.25 -16.73
N GLN A 14 -16.21 -24.22 -15.62
CA GLN A 14 -17.21 -23.18 -15.35
C GLN A 14 -16.57 -21.79 -15.24
N SER A 15 -15.42 -21.69 -14.56
CA SER A 15 -14.69 -20.43 -14.43
C SER A 15 -14.18 -19.93 -15.78
N LEU A 16 -13.64 -20.81 -16.63
CA LEU A 16 -13.23 -20.47 -18.00
C LEU A 16 -14.42 -20.00 -18.84
N ALA A 17 -15.56 -20.67 -18.75
CA ALA A 17 -16.77 -20.29 -19.49
C ALA A 17 -17.31 -18.92 -19.07
N ALA A 18 -17.32 -18.63 -17.76
CA ALA A 18 -17.72 -17.33 -17.23
C ALA A 18 -16.79 -16.21 -17.71
N GLN A 19 -15.47 -16.43 -17.67
CA GLN A 19 -14.47 -15.46 -18.15
C GLN A 19 -14.50 -15.26 -19.68
N ALA A 20 -14.76 -16.32 -20.44
CA ALA A 20 -14.93 -16.21 -21.89
C ALA A 20 -16.18 -15.36 -22.22
N SER A 21 -17.30 -15.64 -21.55
CA SER A 21 -18.58 -14.93 -21.75
C SER A 21 -18.49 -13.45 -21.40
N SER A 22 -17.86 -13.11 -20.27
CA SER A 22 -17.69 -11.70 -19.85
C SER A 22 -16.81 -10.88 -20.81
N ARG A 23 -16.02 -11.56 -21.65
CA ARG A 23 -15.12 -10.97 -22.65
C ARG A 23 -15.64 -11.09 -24.09
N GLY A 24 -16.86 -11.59 -24.28
CA GLY A 24 -17.45 -11.82 -25.61
C GLY A 24 -16.69 -12.86 -26.45
N LYS A 25 -16.00 -13.81 -25.81
CA LYS A 25 -15.21 -14.86 -26.48
C LYS A 25 -15.89 -16.22 -26.35
N THR A 26 -15.64 -17.09 -27.32
CA THR A 26 -16.00 -18.50 -27.18
C THR A 26 -15.12 -19.17 -26.13
N LEU A 27 -15.64 -20.21 -25.47
CA LEU A 27 -14.83 -21.02 -24.55
C LEU A 27 -13.57 -21.54 -25.23
N TYR A 28 -13.68 -22.05 -26.47
CA TYR A 28 -12.55 -22.54 -27.26
C TYR A 28 -11.47 -21.46 -27.45
N SER A 29 -11.83 -20.27 -27.96
CA SER A 29 -10.84 -19.21 -28.22
C SER A 29 -10.19 -18.72 -26.94
N PHE A 30 -10.98 -18.51 -25.88
CA PHE A 30 -10.44 -18.02 -24.60
C PHE A 30 -9.51 -19.05 -23.94
N THR A 31 -9.90 -20.32 -23.93
CA THR A 31 -9.07 -21.40 -23.37
C THR A 31 -7.73 -21.50 -24.10
N ASN A 32 -7.72 -21.45 -25.43
CA ASN A 32 -6.45 -21.51 -26.18
C ASN A 32 -5.55 -20.29 -25.90
N GLU A 33 -6.11 -19.08 -25.78
CA GLU A 33 -5.32 -17.90 -25.42
C GLU A 33 -4.69 -18.00 -24.03
N VAL A 34 -5.46 -18.48 -23.04
CA VAL A 34 -4.97 -18.66 -21.66
C VAL A 34 -3.88 -19.73 -21.62
N LEU A 35 -4.08 -20.87 -22.29
CA LEU A 35 -3.10 -21.95 -22.35
C LEU A 35 -1.83 -21.51 -23.09
N ASP A 36 -1.94 -20.80 -24.20
CA ASP A 36 -0.79 -20.27 -24.94
C ASP A 36 0.03 -19.31 -24.06
N ALA A 37 -0.62 -18.41 -23.32
CA ALA A 37 0.08 -17.53 -22.38
C ALA A 37 0.82 -18.31 -21.27
N ALA A 38 0.17 -19.30 -20.66
CA ALA A 38 0.80 -20.13 -19.63
C ALA A 38 1.98 -20.95 -20.20
N LEU A 39 1.79 -21.60 -21.35
CA LEU A 39 2.82 -22.41 -22.01
C LEU A 39 4.02 -21.58 -22.45
N ARG A 40 3.84 -20.30 -22.83
CA ARG A 40 4.97 -19.39 -23.10
C ARG A 40 5.81 -19.12 -21.87
N VAL A 41 5.19 -18.94 -20.70
CA VAL A 41 5.93 -18.77 -19.42
C VAL A 41 6.72 -20.04 -19.11
N LEU A 42 6.07 -21.20 -19.19
CA LEU A 42 6.70 -22.50 -18.95
C LEU A 42 7.84 -22.77 -19.93
N GLY A 43 7.65 -22.44 -21.22
CA GLY A 43 8.66 -22.59 -22.27
C GLY A 43 9.88 -21.69 -22.11
N GLN A 44 9.80 -20.63 -21.30
CA GLN A 44 10.92 -19.76 -20.96
C GLN A 44 11.61 -20.15 -19.64
N GLY A 45 11.26 -21.31 -19.08
CA GLY A 45 11.83 -21.82 -17.82
C GLY A 45 11.14 -21.31 -16.57
N GLY A 46 10.00 -20.61 -16.70
CA GLY A 46 9.14 -20.27 -15.56
C GLY A 46 8.31 -21.46 -15.09
N ASN A 47 7.67 -21.30 -13.94
CA ASN A 47 6.81 -22.31 -13.31
C ASN A 47 5.35 -21.80 -13.21
N GLU A 48 4.36 -22.70 -13.32
CA GLU A 48 2.94 -22.36 -13.18
C GLU A 48 2.61 -21.66 -11.87
N ASN A 49 3.34 -22.00 -10.80
CA ASN A 49 3.17 -21.42 -9.47
C ASN A 49 3.62 -19.95 -9.40
N GLU A 50 4.38 -19.47 -10.38
CA GLU A 50 4.93 -18.11 -10.43
C GLU A 50 4.05 -17.15 -11.24
N ILE A 51 3.16 -17.66 -12.11
CA ILE A 51 2.37 -16.85 -13.04
C ILE A 51 1.53 -15.80 -12.30
N PHE A 52 0.72 -16.25 -11.33
CA PHE A 52 -0.18 -15.36 -10.60
C PHE A 52 0.58 -14.41 -9.65
N PRO A 53 1.54 -14.88 -8.83
CA PRO A 53 2.39 -14.00 -8.03
C PRO A 53 3.14 -12.94 -8.84
N ALA A 54 3.73 -13.29 -9.98
CA ALA A 54 4.45 -12.35 -10.84
C ALA A 54 3.52 -11.28 -11.43
N TRP A 55 2.33 -11.68 -11.90
CA TRP A 55 1.31 -10.74 -12.37
C TRP A 55 0.88 -9.76 -11.27
N LYS A 56 0.62 -10.28 -10.06
CA LYS A 56 0.21 -9.47 -8.91
C LYS A 56 1.29 -8.47 -8.51
N THR A 57 2.55 -8.91 -8.42
CA THR A 57 3.70 -8.05 -8.13
C THR A 57 3.88 -6.98 -9.21
N SER A 58 3.73 -7.32 -10.49
CA SER A 58 3.79 -6.34 -11.60
C SER A 58 2.71 -5.26 -11.49
N ARG A 59 1.49 -5.62 -11.08
CA ARG A 59 0.40 -4.65 -10.85
C ARG A 59 0.74 -3.70 -9.71
N VAL A 60 1.14 -4.23 -8.55
CA VAL A 60 1.51 -3.42 -7.38
C VAL A 60 2.67 -2.49 -7.71
N SER A 61 3.71 -2.99 -8.38
CA SER A 61 4.87 -2.19 -8.80
C SER A 61 4.46 -1.01 -9.69
N LYS A 62 3.54 -1.21 -10.64
CA LYS A 62 3.03 -0.12 -11.49
C LYS A 62 2.25 0.93 -10.69
N ASP A 63 1.43 0.48 -9.74
CA ASP A 63 0.57 1.37 -8.97
C ASP A 63 1.35 2.30 -8.02
N ILE A 64 2.55 1.88 -7.60
CA ILE A 64 3.43 2.68 -6.73
C ILE A 64 4.55 3.39 -7.50
N GLU A 65 4.47 3.43 -8.84
CA GLU A 65 5.52 3.99 -9.72
C GLU A 65 6.90 3.34 -9.48
N GLY A 66 6.92 2.07 -9.11
CA GLY A 66 8.16 1.31 -8.95
C GLY A 66 8.94 1.28 -10.26
N ALA A 67 10.27 1.29 -10.18
CA ALA A 67 11.15 1.19 -11.32
C ALA A 67 11.53 -0.28 -11.59
N PRO A 68 10.79 -1.00 -12.45
CA PRO A 68 11.19 -2.36 -12.79
C PRO A 68 12.55 -2.31 -13.50
N PHE A 69 13.38 -3.34 -13.28
CA PHE A 69 14.68 -3.54 -13.94
C PHE A 69 15.88 -2.69 -13.45
N LEU A 70 15.74 -1.91 -12.37
CA LEU A 70 16.93 -1.34 -11.73
C LEU A 70 17.72 -2.43 -11.00
N PRO A 71 19.02 -2.62 -11.28
CA PRO A 71 19.85 -3.55 -10.52
C PRO A 71 19.91 -3.14 -9.05
N GLY A 72 19.64 -4.07 -8.13
CA GLY A 72 19.66 -3.79 -6.69
C GLY A 72 20.99 -3.18 -6.22
N SER A 73 22.11 -3.65 -6.78
CA SER A 73 23.45 -3.13 -6.47
C SER A 73 23.66 -1.66 -6.87
N LEU A 74 22.96 -1.18 -7.90
CA LEU A 74 22.98 0.24 -8.27
C LEU A 74 22.22 1.07 -7.23
N ILE A 75 21.03 0.61 -6.82
CA ILE A 75 20.21 1.25 -5.79
C ILE A 75 21.01 1.35 -4.49
N TRP A 76 21.68 0.27 -4.07
CA TRP A 76 22.50 0.24 -2.86
C TRP A 76 23.61 1.29 -2.87
N LYS A 77 24.36 1.38 -3.97
CA LYS A 77 25.41 2.40 -4.13
C LYS A 77 24.86 3.83 -4.08
N MET A 78 23.66 4.07 -4.60
CA MET A 78 23.00 5.38 -4.53
C MET A 78 22.59 5.70 -3.10
N VAL A 79 21.98 4.75 -2.39
CA VAL A 79 21.59 4.89 -0.98
C VAL A 79 22.80 5.20 -0.11
N GLU A 80 23.88 4.43 -0.21
CA GLU A 80 25.10 4.65 0.58
C GLU A 80 25.71 6.04 0.37
N ARG A 81 25.67 6.55 -0.86
CA ARG A 81 26.17 7.90 -1.17
C ARG A 81 25.26 8.97 -0.61
N LEU A 82 23.94 8.85 -0.84
CA LEU A 82 22.96 9.82 -0.39
C LEU A 82 22.85 9.87 1.13
N TYR A 83 22.95 8.73 1.81
CA TYR A 83 22.89 8.66 3.27
C TYR A 83 24.02 9.48 3.93
N ARG A 84 25.18 9.60 3.27
CA ARG A 84 26.30 10.41 3.78
C ARG A 84 26.09 11.90 3.58
N SER A 85 25.35 12.31 2.56
CA SER A 85 25.15 13.72 2.21
C SER A 85 23.86 14.31 2.79
N ASP A 86 22.78 13.53 2.80
CA ASP A 86 21.44 13.96 3.22
C ASP A 86 20.64 12.77 3.81
N PRO A 87 21.01 12.30 5.00
CA PRO A 87 20.35 11.15 5.64
C PRO A 87 18.90 11.45 6.04
N GLU A 88 18.61 12.69 6.47
CA GLU A 88 17.27 13.05 6.97
C GLU A 88 16.24 12.96 5.85
N TRP A 89 16.53 13.58 4.69
CA TRP A 89 15.65 13.49 3.54
C TRP A 89 15.49 12.04 3.06
N LEU A 90 16.60 11.31 2.92
CA LEU A 90 16.56 9.93 2.43
C LEU A 90 15.72 9.02 3.33
N LEU A 91 15.87 9.12 4.65
CA LEU A 91 15.09 8.34 5.61
C LEU A 91 13.60 8.70 5.56
N ALA A 92 13.26 9.99 5.38
CA ALA A 92 11.88 10.43 5.22
C ALA A 92 11.24 9.89 3.93
N GLU A 93 11.96 9.90 2.81
CA GLU A 93 11.48 9.35 1.53
C GLU A 93 11.27 7.83 1.60
N TRP A 94 12.13 7.10 2.31
CA TRP A 94 11.94 5.67 2.53
C TRP A 94 10.71 5.38 3.39
N ALA A 95 10.46 6.18 4.43
CA ALA A 95 9.22 6.08 5.21
C ALA A 95 7.98 6.34 4.35
N GLU A 96 8.01 7.39 3.53
CA GLU A 96 6.91 7.74 2.64
C GLU A 96 6.67 6.66 1.57
N ALA A 97 7.73 6.13 0.96
CA ALA A 97 7.63 5.02 0.01
C ALA A 97 7.01 3.77 0.67
N GLY A 98 7.41 3.47 1.91
CA GLY A 98 6.83 2.40 2.72
C GLY A 98 5.33 2.61 2.94
N ARG A 99 4.92 3.82 3.31
CA ARG A 99 3.51 4.19 3.51
C ARG A 99 2.69 4.03 2.23
N ARG A 100 3.17 4.56 1.09
CA ARG A 100 2.49 4.42 -0.21
C ARG A 100 2.30 2.95 -0.60
N LEU A 101 3.33 2.12 -0.39
CA LEU A 101 3.20 0.68 -0.61
C LEU A 101 2.17 0.05 0.35
N GLY A 102 2.26 0.37 1.65
CA GLY A 102 1.33 -0.13 2.66
C GLY A 102 -0.13 0.22 2.34
N GLU A 103 -0.40 1.45 1.90
CA GLU A 103 -1.74 1.89 1.47
C GLU A 103 -2.24 1.09 0.27
N ARG A 104 -1.36 0.82 -0.70
CA ARG A 104 -1.73 0.01 -1.86
C ARG A 104 -1.98 -1.44 -1.47
N LEU A 105 -1.14 -2.01 -0.61
CA LEU A 105 -1.29 -3.37 -0.11
C LEU A 105 -2.56 -3.51 0.71
N ARG A 106 -2.95 -2.51 1.50
CA ARG A 106 -4.18 -2.53 2.30
C ARG A 106 -5.45 -2.65 1.46
N ILE A 107 -5.45 -2.16 0.22
CA ILE A 107 -6.57 -2.35 -0.72
C ILE A 107 -6.70 -3.83 -1.11
N LEU A 108 -5.58 -4.54 -1.26
CA LEU A 108 -5.53 -5.95 -1.66
C LEU A 108 -5.61 -6.92 -0.47
N HIS A 109 -5.14 -6.47 0.69
CA HIS A 109 -4.97 -7.19 1.93
C HIS A 109 -5.38 -6.27 3.08
N PRO A 110 -6.68 -6.20 3.42
CA PRO A 110 -7.21 -5.23 4.37
C PRO A 110 -6.58 -5.29 5.77
N THR A 111 -6.12 -6.47 6.19
CA THR A 111 -5.45 -6.68 7.48
C THR A 111 -3.98 -7.10 7.31
N VAL A 112 -3.18 -6.95 8.38
CA VAL A 112 -1.79 -7.43 8.39
C VAL A 112 -1.74 -8.96 8.27
N GLU A 113 -2.76 -9.64 8.76
CA GLU A 113 -2.94 -11.09 8.61
C GLU A 113 -3.15 -11.50 7.16
N ASP A 114 -4.01 -10.78 6.44
CA ASP A 114 -4.22 -10.99 5.00
C ASP A 114 -2.91 -10.76 4.23
N LEU A 115 -2.13 -9.76 4.65
CA LEU A 115 -0.84 -9.45 4.05
C LEU A 115 0.17 -10.57 4.33
N GLN A 116 0.25 -11.07 5.55
CA GLN A 116 1.13 -12.19 5.92
C GLN A 116 0.81 -13.46 5.13
N ALA A 117 -0.49 -13.78 4.98
CA ALA A 117 -0.95 -14.91 4.17
C ALA A 117 -0.65 -14.70 2.66
N GLY A 118 -0.69 -13.46 2.18
CA GLY A 118 -0.30 -13.12 0.81
C GLY A 118 1.21 -13.21 0.57
N LEU A 119 2.02 -12.83 1.56
CA LEU A 119 3.48 -12.83 1.50
C LEU A 119 4.07 -14.24 1.52
N SER A 120 3.47 -15.21 2.22
CA SER A 120 3.96 -16.59 2.20
C SER A 120 3.99 -17.19 0.80
N GLY A 121 3.05 -16.81 -0.07
CA GLY A 121 3.06 -17.19 -1.49
C GLY A 121 4.12 -16.47 -2.34
N LEU A 122 4.71 -15.39 -1.82
CA LEU A 122 5.79 -14.62 -2.47
C LEU A 122 7.18 -14.96 -1.90
N GLN A 123 7.26 -15.64 -0.76
CA GLN A 123 8.54 -16.00 -0.12
C GLN A 123 9.42 -16.87 -1.04
N SER A 124 8.82 -17.70 -1.91
CA SER A 124 9.56 -18.47 -2.93
C SER A 124 10.29 -17.58 -3.95
N LEU A 125 9.80 -16.36 -4.18
CA LEU A 125 10.40 -15.39 -5.11
C LEU A 125 11.40 -14.45 -4.42
N ILE A 126 11.34 -14.33 -3.09
CA ILE A 126 12.21 -13.47 -2.29
C ILE A 126 13.23 -14.37 -1.58
N ALA A 127 14.13 -14.96 -2.37
CA ALA A 127 15.07 -16.01 -1.93
C ALA A 127 15.99 -15.59 -0.75
N GLU A 128 16.15 -14.30 -0.49
CA GLU A 128 17.19 -13.77 0.42
C GLU A 128 16.66 -13.21 1.75
N ARG A 129 15.34 -13.15 1.97
CA ARG A 129 14.78 -12.41 3.11
C ARG A 129 13.70 -13.19 3.85
N LYS A 130 14.03 -13.61 5.07
CA LYS A 130 13.07 -14.21 5.99
C LYS A 130 12.32 -13.12 6.74
N ILE A 131 11.01 -13.04 6.52
CA ILE A 131 10.10 -12.14 7.24
C ILE A 131 9.28 -12.97 8.22
N GLU A 132 9.45 -12.69 9.52
CA GLU A 132 8.67 -13.32 10.59
C GLU A 132 7.75 -12.29 11.24
N VAL A 133 6.46 -12.61 11.35
CA VAL A 133 5.48 -11.79 12.07
C VAL A 133 4.96 -12.60 13.24
N GLN A 134 5.20 -12.13 14.46
CA GLN A 134 4.72 -12.73 15.70
C GLN A 134 3.73 -11.78 16.37
N ARG A 135 2.57 -12.30 16.79
CA ARG A 135 1.67 -11.54 17.65
C ARG A 135 2.21 -11.51 19.08
N LYS A 136 2.26 -10.33 19.68
CA LYS A 136 2.36 -10.21 21.14
C LYS A 136 0.94 -10.32 21.72
N PRO A 137 0.67 -11.25 22.65
CA PRO A 137 -0.61 -11.26 23.35
C PRO A 137 -0.71 -9.97 24.18
N GLY A 138 -1.50 -9.01 23.69
CA GLY A 138 -1.95 -7.86 24.47
C GLY A 138 -3.33 -8.15 25.03
N GLY A 139 -3.60 -7.66 26.25
CA GLY A 139 -4.97 -7.63 26.79
C GLY A 139 -5.92 -6.94 25.81
N LYS A 140 -7.23 -7.26 25.94
CA LYS A 140 -8.37 -7.07 24.99
C LYS A 140 -8.37 -5.89 23.99
N ASP A 141 -7.57 -4.83 24.16
CA ASP A 141 -7.58 -3.61 23.35
C ASP A 141 -6.26 -3.26 22.63
N ARG A 142 -5.18 -4.06 22.73
CA ARG A 142 -3.90 -3.74 22.06
C ARG A 142 -3.25 -4.95 21.42
N ALA A 143 -3.70 -5.30 20.21
CA ALA A 143 -2.96 -6.24 19.37
C ALA A 143 -1.57 -5.66 19.06
N GLY A 144 -0.51 -6.37 19.42
CA GLY A 144 0.86 -6.01 19.09
C GLY A 144 1.44 -7.00 18.08
N ILE A 145 2.31 -6.50 17.20
CA ILE A 145 3.10 -7.33 16.29
C ILE A 145 4.59 -7.13 16.58
N ARG A 146 5.36 -8.20 16.36
CA ARG A 146 6.81 -8.15 16.22
C ARG A 146 7.14 -8.65 14.83
N LEU A 147 7.75 -7.77 14.04
CA LEU A 147 8.27 -8.05 12.72
C LEU A 147 9.77 -8.25 12.83
N ARG A 148 10.28 -9.35 12.29
CA ARG A 148 11.72 -9.61 12.16
C ARG A 148 12.06 -9.85 10.69
N VAL A 149 13.04 -9.09 10.20
CA VAL A 149 13.57 -9.21 8.85
C VAL A 149 15.06 -9.52 8.95
N VAL A 150 15.47 -10.70 8.48
CA VAL A 150 16.89 -11.07 8.38
C VAL A 150 17.40 -10.66 7.01
N THR A 151 18.52 -9.94 6.98
CA THR A 151 19.07 -9.30 5.79
C THR A 151 20.58 -9.06 5.94
N ASP A 152 21.35 -9.18 4.87
CA ASP A 152 22.81 -8.94 4.84
C ASP A 152 23.17 -7.48 4.47
N LEU A 153 22.25 -6.54 4.69
CA LEU A 153 22.38 -5.16 4.26
C LEU A 153 23.41 -4.38 5.10
N THR A 154 24.00 -3.36 4.47
CA THR A 154 24.81 -2.35 5.16
C THR A 154 23.98 -1.58 6.18
N PRO A 155 24.60 -0.95 7.20
CA PRO A 155 23.87 -0.16 8.21
C PRO A 155 22.98 0.93 7.59
N GLU A 156 23.45 1.61 6.54
CA GLU A 156 22.69 2.66 5.85
C GLU A 156 21.42 2.11 5.20
N LEU A 157 21.54 0.95 4.54
CA LEU A 157 20.41 0.25 3.92
C LEU A 157 19.45 -0.33 4.97
N ALA A 158 19.97 -0.79 6.11
CA ALA A 158 19.16 -1.27 7.21
C ALA A 158 18.33 -0.14 7.84
N ALA A 159 18.91 1.04 8.05
CA ALA A 159 18.21 2.22 8.55
C ALA A 159 17.10 2.69 7.60
N CYS A 160 17.38 2.69 6.29
CA CYS A 160 16.39 2.96 5.26
C CYS A 160 15.25 1.91 5.27
N GLY A 161 15.61 0.63 5.37
CA GLY A 161 14.66 -0.48 5.48
C GLY A 161 13.76 -0.37 6.72
N GLU A 162 14.30 0.03 7.86
CA GLU A 162 13.56 0.31 9.09
C GLU A 162 12.48 1.38 8.86
N ARG A 163 12.85 2.55 8.33
CA ARG A 163 11.90 3.63 8.03
C ARG A 163 10.82 3.20 7.05
N PHE A 164 11.18 2.43 6.03
CA PHE A 164 10.22 1.88 5.08
C PHE A 164 9.22 0.91 5.72
N LEU A 165 9.68 0.01 6.59
CA LEU A 165 8.79 -0.89 7.30
C LEU A 165 7.89 -0.14 8.29
N GLU A 166 8.39 0.90 8.96
CA GLU A 166 7.58 1.79 9.79
C GLU A 166 6.48 2.48 8.99
N GLY A 167 6.83 3.05 7.83
CA GLY A 167 5.87 3.65 6.90
C GLY A 167 4.80 2.65 6.46
N LEU A 168 5.22 1.44 6.05
CA LEU A 168 4.30 0.38 5.64
C LEU A 168 3.32 0.01 6.76
N LEU A 169 3.81 -0.20 7.98
CA LEU A 169 2.99 -0.55 9.14
C LEU A 169 2.03 0.58 9.54
N SER A 170 2.44 1.84 9.38
CA SER A 170 1.58 3.00 9.66
C SER A 170 0.31 3.00 8.81
N ALA A 171 0.38 2.52 7.55
CA ALA A 171 -0.77 2.39 6.67
C ALA A 171 -1.82 1.38 7.18
N TYR A 172 -1.40 0.45 8.05
CA TYR A 172 -2.25 -0.52 8.74
C TYR A 172 -2.64 -0.08 10.15
N ALA A 173 -2.46 1.21 10.48
CA ALA A 173 -2.70 1.79 11.79
C ALA A 173 -1.89 1.13 12.93
N PHE A 174 -0.70 0.61 12.62
CA PHE A 174 0.27 0.21 13.63
C PHE A 174 1.21 1.37 13.93
N GLN A 175 1.39 1.68 15.21
CA GLN A 175 2.41 2.59 15.69
C GLN A 175 3.61 1.79 16.16
N VAL A 176 4.78 2.03 15.55
CA VAL A 176 6.03 1.42 15.97
C VAL A 176 6.44 1.97 17.33
N THR A 177 6.76 1.07 18.26
CA THR A 177 7.16 1.38 19.64
C THR A 177 8.64 1.17 19.87
N GLU A 178 9.23 0.21 19.17
CA GLU A 178 10.63 -0.16 19.28
C GLU A 178 11.13 -0.58 17.91
N THR A 179 12.32 -0.11 17.55
CA THR A 179 13.05 -0.63 16.40
C THR A 179 14.50 -0.90 16.80
N HIS A 180 15.04 -2.00 16.30
CA HIS A 180 16.42 -2.38 16.50
C HIS A 180 16.98 -3.02 15.23
N ALA A 181 18.01 -2.39 14.65
CA ALA A 181 18.75 -2.93 13.52
C ALA A 181 20.16 -3.32 13.98
N LYS A 182 20.48 -4.62 13.99
CA LYS A 182 21.80 -5.12 14.37
C LYS A 182 22.12 -6.46 13.70
N ASP A 183 23.38 -6.67 13.36
CA ASP A 183 23.92 -7.93 12.84
C ASP A 183 23.09 -8.53 11.70
N GLY A 184 22.67 -7.67 10.76
CA GLY A 184 21.84 -8.10 9.63
C GLY A 184 20.42 -8.52 10.01
N THR A 185 19.89 -8.02 11.12
CA THR A 185 18.48 -8.23 11.50
C THR A 185 17.84 -6.89 11.83
N ILE A 186 16.68 -6.63 11.22
CA ILE A 186 15.78 -5.53 11.59
C ILE A 186 14.64 -6.14 12.41
N GLU A 187 14.50 -5.71 13.66
CA GLU A 187 13.38 -6.06 14.53
C GLU A 187 12.54 -4.82 14.82
N ILE A 188 11.24 -4.91 14.52
CA ILE A 188 10.26 -3.85 14.77
C ILE A 188 9.17 -4.40 15.67
N ALA A 189 8.90 -3.72 16.78
CA ALA A 189 7.71 -3.95 17.60
C ALA A 189 6.72 -2.81 17.35
N ALA A 190 5.48 -3.17 17.07
CA ALA A 190 4.43 -2.20 16.81
C ALA A 190 3.13 -2.57 17.52
N VAL A 191 2.35 -1.56 17.90
CA VAL A 191 1.05 -1.72 18.54
C VAL A 191 -0.03 -1.15 17.65
N TYR A 192 -1.14 -1.86 17.53
CA TYR A 192 -2.30 -1.38 16.80
C TYR A 192 -2.90 -0.17 17.52
N ARG A 193 -3.00 0.95 16.81
CA ARG A 193 -3.66 2.18 17.24
C ARG A 193 -4.50 2.70 16.08
N PRO A 194 -5.77 2.30 15.98
CA PRO A 194 -6.65 2.88 14.97
C PRO A 194 -6.73 4.39 15.24
N GLN A 195 -6.45 5.19 14.23
CA GLN A 195 -6.79 6.61 14.31
C GLN A 195 -8.31 6.69 14.51
N ARG A 196 -8.77 7.27 15.62
CA ARG A 196 -10.18 7.68 15.72
C ARG A 196 -10.44 8.63 14.54
N PRO A 197 -11.56 8.49 13.83
CA PRO A 197 -12.02 9.57 12.96
C PRO A 197 -12.02 10.85 13.80
N ALA A 198 -11.37 11.90 13.30
CA ALA A 198 -11.44 13.20 13.94
C ALA A 198 -12.94 13.55 14.07
N GLU A 199 -13.45 13.59 15.30
CA GLU A 199 -14.71 14.25 15.60
C GLU A 199 -14.52 15.69 15.12
N HIS A 200 -15.20 16.02 14.02
CA HIS A 200 -15.22 17.38 13.51
C HIS A 200 -15.70 18.31 14.63
N ALA A 201 -14.97 19.42 14.77
CA ALA A 201 -15.22 20.51 15.69
C ALA A 201 -16.71 20.91 15.72
N GLU A 202 -17.41 20.52 16.78
CA GLU A 202 -18.65 21.14 17.26
C GLU A 202 -18.42 21.74 18.65
N GLU A 203 -17.38 22.56 18.81
CA GLU A 203 -17.21 23.40 20.00
C GLU A 203 -16.73 24.79 19.62
N GLU A 204 -17.50 25.52 18.81
CA GLU A 204 -17.35 26.99 18.73
C GLU A 204 -18.61 27.74 18.23
N THR A 205 -19.81 27.35 18.66
CA THR A 205 -21.03 28.17 18.44
C THR A 205 -21.95 28.26 19.66
N ALA A 206 -21.40 28.24 20.87
CA ALA A 206 -22.18 28.42 22.09
C ALA A 206 -21.50 29.37 23.08
N SER A 207 -21.12 30.57 22.65
CA SER A 207 -20.85 31.70 23.57
C SER A 207 -20.85 33.02 22.81
N ARG A 208 -22.03 33.60 22.63
CA ARG A 208 -22.23 35.07 22.59
C ARG A 208 -23.72 35.40 22.68
N THR A 209 -24.17 35.41 23.92
CA THR A 209 -25.43 36.00 24.36
C THR A 209 -25.43 37.50 24.04
N HIS A 210 -26.51 37.99 23.43
CA HIS A 210 -26.79 39.41 23.19
C HIS A 210 -26.75 40.26 24.48
N PRO A 211 -26.64 41.59 24.34
CA PRO A 211 -27.84 42.37 24.65
C PRO A 211 -28.24 43.39 23.59
N ARG A 212 -29.54 43.61 23.60
CA ARG A 212 -30.43 44.41 22.76
C ARG A 212 -30.31 45.90 23.13
N VAL A 213 -30.09 46.80 22.18
CA VAL A 213 -30.49 48.22 22.32
C VAL A 213 -31.00 48.77 20.99
N SER A 214 -32.26 49.18 21.02
CA SER A 214 -33.02 49.95 20.05
C SER A 214 -32.50 51.39 19.90
N ASN A 215 -32.52 51.94 18.68
CA ASN A 215 -33.18 53.22 18.36
C ASN A 215 -32.99 53.63 16.89
N HIS A 216 -34.11 53.87 16.21
CA HIS A 216 -34.18 54.80 15.07
C HIS A 216 -34.19 56.23 15.62
N PRO A 217 -33.73 57.23 14.83
CA PRO A 217 -34.72 58.11 14.22
C PRO A 217 -34.45 58.49 12.77
N ARG A 218 -35.56 58.77 12.07
CA ARG A 218 -35.65 59.41 10.74
C ARG A 218 -35.13 60.85 10.78
N LEU A 219 -34.51 61.31 9.69
CA LEU A 219 -34.59 62.71 9.26
C LEU A 219 -34.70 62.80 7.72
N ARG A 220 -35.48 63.78 7.28
CA ARG A 220 -36.16 63.92 5.99
C ARG A 220 -35.71 65.23 5.32
N ASN A 221 -35.42 65.18 4.01
CA ASN A 221 -35.45 66.26 2.99
C ASN A 221 -34.43 67.42 3.14
N GLN A 222 -33.92 68.14 2.11
CA GLN A 222 -34.51 68.55 0.83
C GLN A 222 -33.46 69.23 -0.12
N LYS A 223 -33.64 69.03 -1.46
CA LYS A 223 -33.48 69.95 -2.62
C LYS A 223 -32.12 70.49 -3.14
N GLY A 224 -31.96 70.37 -4.48
CA GLY A 224 -31.22 71.31 -5.35
C GLY A 224 -30.96 70.78 -6.78
N ALA A 225 -31.89 70.98 -7.72
CA ALA A 225 -31.75 70.80 -9.19
C ALA A 225 -31.21 72.11 -9.85
N PRO A 226 -31.10 72.31 -11.18
CA PRO A 226 -31.43 71.43 -12.33
C PRO A 226 -30.40 71.46 -13.51
N SER A 227 -30.68 70.73 -14.59
CA SER A 227 -30.08 70.96 -15.92
C SER A 227 -31.10 70.66 -17.01
N ASN A 228 -31.30 71.65 -17.89
CA ASN A 228 -31.94 71.61 -19.22
C ASN A 228 -31.07 72.55 -20.10
N PRO A 229 -31.19 72.59 -21.44
CA PRO A 229 -32.18 71.95 -22.31
C PRO A 229 -31.62 70.84 -23.22
#